data_AF-A0A842QWA2-F1
#
_entry.id   AF-A0A842QWA2-F1
#
_cell.length_a   1.000
_cell.length_b   1.000
_cell.length_c   1.000
_cell.angle_alpha   90.00
_cell.angle_beta   90.00
_cell.angle_gamma   90.00
#
_symmetry.space_group_name_H-M   'P 1'
#
loop_
_entity.id
_entity.type
_entity.pdbx_description
1 polymer ?
#
loop_
_entity_poly.entity_id
_entity_poly.type
_entity_poly.pdbx_seq_one_letter_code
_entity_poly.pdbx_strand_id
1 'polypeptide(L)' 'MSNVELTPAEQKVYEKVCKGDLMCKQLTSRESGAVPSLVRKGMVEIYKRKVSPSKGKKFKFLRLKT' A
#
# COMPACT_ATOMS: atom_id res chain seq x y z
N MET A 1 21.67 3.09 -6.72
CA MET A 1 20.37 2.79 -6.10
C MET A 1 20.20 3.78 -4.96
N SER A 2 19.22 4.68 -5.03
CA SER A 2 18.97 5.67 -3.99
C SER A 2 18.60 4.97 -2.68
N ASN A 3 19.41 5.17 -1.62
CA ASN A 3 19.09 4.78 -0.26
C ASN A 3 17.89 5.61 0.21
N VAL A 4 16.69 5.12 -0.06
CA VAL A 4 15.47 5.75 0.43
C VAL A 4 15.29 5.31 1.87
N GLU A 5 15.58 6.21 2.81
CA GLU A 5 15.31 5.96 4.22
C GLU A 5 13.80 5.86 4.45
N LEU A 6 13.37 4.74 5.04
CA LEU A 6 11.99 4.50 5.43
C LEU A 6 11.88 4.67 6.95
N THR A 7 10.87 5.41 7.39
CA THR A 7 10.49 5.43 8.80
C THR A 7 9.97 4.06 9.23
N PRO A 8 9.94 3.73 10.53
CA PRO A 8 9.43 2.44 11.00
C PRO A 8 8.00 2.12 10.53
N ALA A 9 7.15 3.14 10.37
CA ALA A 9 5.79 2.97 9.86
C ALA A 9 5.77 2.67 8.35
N GLU A 10 6.58 3.40 7.57
CA GLU A 10 6.75 3.14 6.14
C GLU A 10 7.33 1.76 5.88
N GLN A 11 8.38 1.39 6.61
CA GLN A 11 9.02 0.08 6.54
C GLN A 11 8.01 -1.04 6.79
N LYS A 12 7.21 -0.92 7.87
CA LYS A 12 6.19 -1.91 8.20
C LYS A 12 5.11 -2.04 7.12
N VAL A 13 4.66 -0.94 6.53
CA VAL A 13 3.68 -0.98 5.43
C VAL A 13 4.30 -1.60 4.18
N TYR A 14 5.52 -1.20 3.84
CA TYR A 14 6.26 -1.72 2.70
C TYR A 14 6.45 -3.23 2.80
N GLU A 15 6.89 -3.74 3.96
CA GLU A 15 7.02 -5.19 4.21
C GLU A 15 5.72 -5.95 4.05
N LYS A 16 4.58 -5.39 4.47
CA LYS A 16 3.26 -6.01 4.24
C LYS A 16 2.95 -6.10 2.75
N VAL A 17 3.27 -5.05 1.98
CA VAL A 17 3.03 -5.00 0.52
C VAL A 17 4.00 -5.93 -0.24
N CYS A 18 5.22 -6.13 0.24
CA CYS A 18 6.17 -7.10 -0.31
C CYS A 18 5.65 -8.55 -0.21
N LYS A 19 4.78 -8.85 0.76
CA LYS A 19 4.13 -10.17 0.89
C LYS A 19 2.95 -10.36 -0.06
N GLY A 20 2.49 -9.29 -0.71
CA GLY A 20 1.39 -9.30 -1.66
C GLY A 20 0.51 -8.05 -1.58
N ASP A 21 -0.50 -7.99 -2.46
CA ASP A 21 -1.40 -6.84 -2.53
C ASP A 21 -2.17 -6.63 -1.22
N LEU A 22 -2.03 -5.44 -0.65
CA LEU A 22 -2.62 -5.09 0.64
C LEU A 22 -3.85 -4.21 0.45
N MET A 23 -5.01 -4.61 0.97
CA MET A 23 -6.19 -3.74 0.92
C MET A 23 -5.99 -2.57 1.88
N CYS A 24 -6.25 -1.33 1.44
CA CYS A 24 -6.05 -0.16 2.30
C CYS A 24 -6.88 -0.21 3.59
N LYS A 25 -7.99 -0.96 3.62
CA LYS A 25 -8.82 -1.17 4.81
C LYS A 25 -8.17 -2.05 5.89
N GLN A 26 -7.14 -2.83 5.54
CA GLN A 26 -6.40 -3.68 6.48
C GLN A 26 -5.32 -2.91 7.23
N LEU A 27 -5.06 -1.65 6.84
CA LEU A 27 -4.12 -0.78 7.52
C LEU A 27 -4.78 -0.13 8.73
N THR A 28 -4.01 -0.02 9.81
CA THR A 28 -4.39 0.87 10.92
C THR A 28 -4.33 2.34 10.50
N SER A 29 -4.94 3.24 11.27
CA SER A 29 -4.88 4.70 10.99
C SER A 29 -3.43 5.21 10.94
N ARG A 30 -2.56 4.69 11.83
CA ARG A 30 -1.13 5.03 11.87
C ARG A 30 -0.39 4.57 10.62
N GLU A 31 -0.65 3.35 10.16
CA GLU A 31 -0.04 2.81 8.94
C GLU A 31 -0.58 3.51 7.69
N SER A 32 -1.85 3.89 7.67
CA SER A 32 -2.46 4.64 6.57
C SER A 32 -1.77 6.00 6.34
N GLY A 33 -1.26 6.63 7.39
CA GLY A 33 -0.48 7.87 7.30
C GLY A 33 0.86 7.71 6.56
N ALA A 34 1.44 6.50 6.53
CA ALA A 34 2.68 6.22 5.81
C ALA A 34 2.48 6.03 4.31
N VAL A 35 1.27 5.67 3.88
CA VAL A 35 0.95 5.33 2.49
C VAL A 35 1.25 6.48 1.51
N PRO A 36 0.79 7.73 1.74
CA PRO A 36 1.07 8.83 0.82
C PRO A 36 2.57 9.06 0.62
N SER A 37 3.37 8.87 1.68
CA SER A 37 4.82 9.03 1.61
C SER A 37 5.48 7.94 0.76
N LEU A 38 5.11 6.66 0.98
CA LEU A 38 5.58 5.54 0.15
C LEU A 38 5.22 5.69 -1.33
N VAL A 39 4.02 6.21 -1.62
CA VAL A 39 3.59 6.48 -3.00
C VAL A 39 4.43 7.60 -3.63
N ARG A 40 4.69 8.70 -2.90
CA ARG A 40 5.56 9.79 -3.38
C ARG A 40 7.00 9.33 -3.60
N LYS A 41 7.51 8.45 -2.74
CA LYS A 41 8.82 7.81 -2.87
C LYS A 41 8.90 6.81 -4.04
N GLY A 42 7.77 6.52 -4.70
CA GLY A 42 7.72 5.58 -5.81
C GLY A 42 7.89 4.10 -5.41
N MET A 43 7.74 3.77 -4.13
CA MET A 43 7.90 2.40 -3.62
C MET A 43 6.67 1.53 -3.85
N VAL A 44 5.50 2.15 -3.76
CA VAL A 44 4.21 1.49 -3.89
C VAL A 44 3.27 2.34 -4.74
N GLU A 45 2.24 1.71 -5.26
CA GLU A 45 1.14 2.41 -5.93
C GLU A 45 -0.22 1.93 -5.44
N ILE A 46 -1.22 2.80 -5.59
CA ILE A 46 -2.61 2.52 -5.22
C ILE A 46 -3.40 2.20 -6.48
N TYR A 47 -4.11 1.08 -6.46
CA TYR A 47 -5.02 0.72 -7.54
C TYR A 47 -6.38 0.25 -6.98
N LYS A 48 -7.38 0.09 -7.85
CA LYS A 48 -8.74 -0.31 -7.46
C LYS A 48 -9.11 -1.67 -8.06
N ARG A 49 -9.53 -2.62 -7.23
CA ARG A 49 -9.93 -3.98 -7.64
C ARG A 49 -11.31 -4.36 -7.10
N LYS A 50 -12.08 -5.15 -7.85
CA LYS A 50 -13.29 -5.83 -7.34
C LYS A 50 -12.87 -7.03 -6.50
N VAL A 51 -13.48 -7.20 -5.33
CA VAL A 51 -13.18 -8.33 -4.43
C VAL A 51 -14.21 -9.46 -4.52
N SER A 52 -15.32 -9.21 -5.22
CA SER A 52 -16.37 -10.20 -5.46
C SER A 52 -17.03 -9.89 -6.80
N PRO A 53 -17.40 -10.92 -7.60
CA PRO A 53 -18.07 -10.73 -8.87
C PRO A 53 -19.43 -10.04 -8.74
N SER A 54 -20.16 -10.33 -7.66
CA SER A 54 -21.54 -9.84 -7.44
C SER A 54 -21.61 -8.45 -6.80
N LYS A 55 -20.53 -7.97 -6.17
CA LYS A 55 -20.49 -6.62 -5.60
C LYS A 55 -19.90 -5.64 -6.59
N GLY A 56 -20.67 -4.62 -6.98
CA GLY A 56 -20.21 -3.54 -7.85
C GLY A 56 -19.11 -2.65 -7.26
N LYS A 57 -18.89 -2.73 -5.94
CA LYS A 57 -17.92 -1.90 -5.21
C LYS A 57 -16.47 -2.33 -5.45
N LYS A 58 -15.65 -1.41 -5.94
CA LYS A 58 -14.19 -1.56 -6.00
C LYS A 58 -13.54 -1.09 -4.70
N PHE A 59 -12.50 -1.77 -4.26
CA PHE A 59 -11.70 -1.41 -3.09
C PHE A 59 -10.31 -0.95 -3.52
N LYS A 60 -9.69 -0.08 -2.71
CA LYS A 60 -8.32 0.37 -2.92
C LYS A 60 -7.35 -0.66 -2.35
N PHE A 61 -6.32 -0.96 -3.14
CA PHE A 61 -5.23 -1.87 -2.80
C PHE A 61 -3.90 -1.18 -3.04
N LEU A 62 -2.89 -1.60 -2.28
CA LEU A 62 -1.49 -1.23 -2.43
C LEU A 62 -0.74 -2.39 -3.05
N ARG A 63 0.13 -2.09 -4.01
CA ARG A 63 1.10 -3.03 -4.57
C ARG A 63 2.46 -2.36 -4.72
N LEU A 64 3.52 -3.16 -4.85
CA LEU A 64 4.84 -2.64 -5.19
C LEU A 64 4.79 -1.96 -6.55
N LYS A 65 5.45 -0.81 -6.65
CA LYS A 65 5.62 -0.12 -7.92
C LYS A 65 6.91 -0.68 -8.55
N THR A 66 6.75 -1.45 -9.62
CA THR A 66 7.87 -1.95 -10.44
C THR A 66 8.36 -0.87 -11.39
#